data_AF-A0A527RF57-F1
#
_entry.id   AF-A0A527RF57-F1
#
_cell.length_a   1.000
_cell.length_b   1.000
_cell.length_c   1.000
_cell.angle_alpha   90.00
_cell.angle_beta   90.00
_cell.angle_gamma   90.00
#
_symmetry.space_group_name_H-M   'P 1'
#
loop_
_entity.id
_entity.type
_entity.pdbx_description
1 polymer ?
#
loop_
_entity_poly.entity_id
_entity_poly.type
_entity_poly.pdbx_seq_one_letter_code
_entity_poly.pdbx_strand_id
1 'polypeptide(L)'
;MAEQSKKKKTQIAILGWGSLIWDVRPEFDNYHDEWLPDGPVLPLEFSRISESRKGALTLVIDPQNGAPCTSAYALSTRSNPDDAIADLRCREGTIMRRIGFYFRDGSRPCEPPVPEHAPS
;
A
#
# COMPACT_ATOMS: atom_id res chain seq x y z
N MET A 1 28.28 29.84 -13.16
CA MET A 1 27.65 29.40 -11.89
C MET A 1 26.18 29.18 -12.19
N ALA A 2 25.72 27.93 -12.18
CA ALA A 2 24.31 27.61 -12.32
C ALA A 2 23.99 26.60 -11.22
N GLU A 3 23.40 27.10 -10.14
CA GLU A 3 22.90 26.28 -9.06
C GLU A 3 21.62 25.62 -9.55
N GLN A 4 21.75 24.39 -10.06
CA GLN A 4 20.58 23.59 -10.39
C GLN A 4 19.88 23.22 -9.09
N SER A 5 18.72 23.83 -8.83
CA SER A 5 17.80 23.44 -7.77
C SER A 5 17.52 21.94 -7.85
N LYS A 6 18.11 21.17 -6.94
CA LYS A 6 17.90 19.73 -6.79
C LYS A 6 16.45 19.51 -6.36
N LYS A 7 15.55 19.34 -7.33
CA LYS A 7 14.16 18.95 -7.09
C LYS A 7 14.20 17.69 -6.22
N LYS A 8 13.64 17.74 -4.99
CA LYS A 8 13.57 16.57 -4.11
C LYS A 8 12.91 15.44 -4.89
N LYS A 9 13.62 14.33 -5.07
CA LYS A 9 13.08 13.14 -5.70
C LYS A 9 11.95 12.63 -4.81
N THR A 10 10.73 12.54 -5.34
CA THR A 10 9.64 11.87 -4.66
C THR A 10 10.03 10.41 -4.49
N GLN A 11 10.11 9.94 -3.26
CA GLN A 11 10.34 8.53 -2.94
C GLN A 11 9.00 7.92 -2.52
N ILE A 12 8.64 6.81 -3.17
CA ILE A 12 7.40 6.09 -2.89
C ILE A 12 7.82 4.73 -2.33
N ALA A 13 7.35 4.42 -1.13
CA ALA A 13 7.51 3.11 -0.52
C ALA A 13 6.17 2.37 -0.60
N ILE A 14 6.23 1.12 -1.03
CA ILE A 14 5.11 0.18 -1.01
C ILE A 14 5.30 -0.70 0.23
N LEU A 15 4.26 -0.85 1.04
CA LEU A 15 4.28 -1.70 2.22
C LEU A 15 3.64 -3.07 1.91
N GLY A 16 4.21 -4.13 2.45
CA GLY A 16 3.76 -5.50 2.22
C GLY A 16 3.95 -6.39 3.44
N TRP A 17 3.05 -7.35 3.63
CA TRP A 17 3.06 -8.29 4.76
C TRP A 17 2.43 -9.64 4.39
N GLY A 18 2.37 -9.96 3.10
CA GLY A 18 1.65 -11.12 2.59
C GLY A 18 2.03 -11.45 1.16
N SER A 19 1.04 -11.75 0.31
CA SER A 19 1.27 -12.19 -1.08
C SER A 19 2.08 -11.21 -1.92
N LEU A 20 2.08 -9.91 -1.59
CA LEU A 20 2.96 -8.94 -2.26
C LEU A 20 4.44 -9.31 -2.21
N ILE A 21 4.88 -10.06 -1.19
CA ILE A 21 6.29 -10.40 -0.97
C ILE A 21 6.69 -11.69 -1.70
N TRP A 22 5.81 -12.70 -1.75
CA TRP A 22 6.16 -14.05 -2.22
C TRP A 22 5.43 -14.50 -3.50
N ASP A 23 4.32 -13.87 -3.87
CA ASP A 23 3.56 -14.17 -5.10
C ASP A 23 3.97 -13.17 -6.19
N VAL A 24 5.05 -13.51 -6.90
CA VAL A 24 5.64 -12.65 -7.95
C VAL A 24 4.70 -12.56 -9.16
N ARG A 25 4.40 -11.33 -9.56
CA ARG A 25 3.63 -10.94 -10.75
C ARG A 25 4.38 -9.85 -11.51
N PRO A 26 5.03 -10.18 -12.64
CA PRO A 26 5.88 -9.24 -13.38
C PRO A 26 5.23 -7.91 -13.75
N GLU A 27 3.91 -7.86 -13.92
CA GLU A 27 3.17 -6.62 -14.21
C GLU A 27 3.27 -5.58 -13.08
N PHE A 28 3.57 -6.04 -11.86
CA PHE A 28 3.74 -5.22 -10.67
C PHE A 28 5.21 -5.22 -10.19
N ASP A 29 5.83 -6.40 -10.10
CA ASP A 29 7.17 -6.55 -9.50
C ASP A 29 8.30 -5.90 -10.32
N ASN A 30 8.06 -5.57 -11.60
CA ASN A 30 9.00 -4.79 -12.40
C ASN A 30 9.05 -3.29 -12.01
N TYR A 31 8.14 -2.82 -11.15
CA TYR A 31 7.99 -1.41 -10.78
C TYR A 31 8.38 -1.09 -9.33
N HIS A 32 9.10 -2.00 -8.67
CA HIS A 32 9.73 -1.75 -7.39
C HIS A 32 11.06 -2.52 -7.25
N ASP A 33 11.88 -2.05 -6.33
CA ASP A 33 13.12 -2.72 -5.93
C ASP A 33 12.82 -3.93 -5.03
N GLU A 34 13.85 -4.55 -4.46
CA GLU A 34 13.68 -5.66 -3.52
C GLU A 34 12.87 -5.30 -2.27
N TRP A 35 12.21 -6.30 -1.69
CA TRP A 35 11.52 -6.18 -0.42
C TRP A 35 12.51 -6.22 0.74
N LEU A 36 12.51 -5.16 1.55
CA LEU A 36 13.33 -5.03 2.75
C LEU A 36 12.48 -5.26 4.02
N PRO A 37 12.95 -6.02 5.02
CA PRO A 37 12.15 -6.46 6.17
C PRO A 37 12.08 -5.45 7.33
N ASP A 38 12.54 -4.22 7.14
CA ASP A 38 12.68 -3.16 8.15
C ASP A 38 11.67 -2.02 7.97
N GLY A 39 10.47 -2.34 7.48
CA GLY A 39 9.37 -1.40 7.38
C GLY A 39 8.75 -1.02 8.73
N PRO A 40 7.73 -0.15 8.73
CA PRO A 40 7.03 0.23 9.94
C PRO A 40 6.32 -0.97 10.58
N VAL A 41 6.17 -0.91 11.90
CA VAL A 41 5.32 -1.85 12.65
C VAL A 41 3.87 -1.46 12.45
N LEU A 42 3.06 -2.42 11.98
CA LEU A 42 1.62 -2.26 11.78
C LEU A 42 0.87 -3.26 12.67
N PRO A 43 -0.31 -2.90 13.20
CA PRO A 43 -1.15 -3.83 13.94
C PRO A 43 -1.89 -4.74 12.94
N LEU A 44 -1.40 -5.96 12.73
CA LEU A 44 -1.95 -6.89 11.74
C LEU A 44 -2.75 -8.02 12.40
N GLU A 45 -3.90 -8.38 11.82
CA GLU A 45 -4.72 -9.53 12.25
C GLU A 45 -5.49 -10.16 11.08
N PHE A 46 -5.79 -11.44 11.19
CA PHE A 46 -6.72 -12.18 10.33
C PHE A 46 -8.19 -11.86 10.68
N SER A 47 -8.58 -10.58 10.65
CA SER A 47 -9.91 -10.15 11.11
C SER A 47 -10.93 -9.91 10.01
N ARG A 48 -10.58 -10.10 8.72
CA ARG A 48 -11.52 -9.94 7.60
C ARG A 48 -11.81 -11.26 6.87
N ILE A 49 -13.08 -11.62 6.74
CA ILE A 49 -13.53 -12.77 5.95
C ILE A 49 -13.52 -12.42 4.45
N SER A 50 -12.86 -13.23 3.63
CA SER A 50 -12.85 -13.09 2.18
C SER A 50 -13.95 -13.94 1.54
N GLU A 51 -14.93 -13.28 0.93
CA GLU A 51 -15.97 -13.94 0.13
C GLU A 51 -15.37 -14.65 -1.10
N SER A 52 -14.41 -14.01 -1.77
CA SER A 52 -13.74 -14.55 -2.96
C SER A 52 -12.83 -15.75 -2.69
N ARG A 53 -12.38 -15.94 -1.44
CA ARG A 53 -11.59 -17.10 -1.01
C ARG A 53 -12.38 -18.08 -0.14
N LYS A 54 -13.69 -18.23 -0.41
CA LYS A 54 -14.56 -19.21 0.25
C LYS A 54 -14.62 -19.06 1.79
N GLY A 55 -14.62 -17.82 2.28
CA GLY A 55 -14.74 -17.53 3.71
C GLY A 55 -13.41 -17.57 4.47
N ALA A 56 -12.26 -17.66 3.79
CA ALA A 56 -10.96 -17.59 4.45
C ALA A 56 -10.75 -16.24 5.13
N LEU A 57 -10.16 -16.24 6.32
CA LEU A 57 -9.70 -15.01 6.96
C LEU A 57 -8.51 -14.41 6.18
N THR A 58 -8.47 -13.09 6.12
CA THR A 58 -7.42 -12.32 5.43
C THR A 58 -6.75 -11.38 6.41
N LEU A 59 -5.43 -11.29 6.30
CA LEU A 59 -4.59 -10.42 7.09
C LEU A 59 -4.83 -8.96 6.71
N VAL A 60 -5.27 -8.16 7.67
CA VAL A 60 -5.59 -6.73 7.51
C VAL A 60 -4.93 -5.91 8.62
N ILE A 61 -4.86 -4.60 8.43
CA ILE A 61 -4.50 -3.67 9.52
C ILE A 61 -5.73 -3.55 10.44
N ASP A 62 -5.60 -3.99 11.69
CA ASP A 62 -6.64 -3.97 12.70
C ASP A 62 -6.15 -3.20 13.93
N PRO A 63 -6.51 -1.92 14.10
CA PRO A 63 -6.06 -1.11 15.23
C PRO A 63 -6.52 -1.60 16.61
N GLN A 64 -7.56 -2.46 16.68
CA GLN A 64 -8.15 -2.91 17.94
C GLN A 64 -7.58 -4.25 18.38
N ASN A 65 -7.45 -5.20 17.44
CA ASN A 65 -7.06 -6.58 17.75
C ASN A 65 -5.70 -6.98 17.13
N GLY A 66 -5.12 -6.12 16.30
CA GLY A 66 -3.87 -6.39 15.59
C GLY A 66 -2.66 -6.61 16.49
N ALA A 67 -1.90 -7.66 16.19
CA ALA A 67 -0.58 -7.86 16.77
C ALA A 67 0.44 -6.93 16.10
N PRO A 68 1.41 -6.37 16.83
CA PRO A 68 2.46 -5.56 16.24
C PRO A 68 3.36 -6.42 15.35
N CYS A 69 3.33 -6.16 14.04
CA CYS A 69 4.13 -6.88 13.05
C CYS A 69 4.95 -5.89 12.21
N THR A 70 6.25 -6.13 12.09
CA THR A 70 7.12 -5.39 11.17
C THR A 70 6.71 -5.73 9.74
N SER A 71 6.24 -4.73 9.00
CA SER A 71 5.96 -4.86 7.56
C SER A 71 7.26 -4.86 6.75
N ALA A 72 7.25 -5.49 5.58
CA ALA A 72 8.28 -5.25 4.58
C ALA A 72 7.95 -3.99 3.78
N TYR A 73 8.97 -3.37 3.18
CA TYR A 73 8.76 -2.32 2.19
C TYR A 73 9.60 -2.54 0.94
N ALA A 74 9.12 -2.05 -0.19
CA ALA A 74 9.88 -1.94 -1.43
C ALA A 74 9.83 -0.51 -1.95
N LEU A 75 10.92 -0.01 -2.52
CA LEU A 75 10.93 1.31 -3.15
C LEU A 75 10.37 1.20 -4.57
N SER A 76 9.34 1.98 -4.87
CA SER A 76 8.80 2.01 -6.23
C SER A 76 9.76 2.74 -7.17
N THR A 77 9.89 2.22 -8.39
CA THR A 77 10.61 2.89 -9.48
C THR A 77 9.76 3.96 -10.17
N ARG A 78 8.45 4.04 -9.86
CA ARG A 78 7.55 5.08 -10.34
C ARG A 78 7.94 6.45 -9.78
N SER A 79 7.78 7.49 -10.60
CA SER A 79 7.94 8.88 -10.17
C SER A 79 6.63 9.55 -9.75
N ASN A 80 5.50 9.01 -10.21
CA ASN A 80 4.16 9.51 -9.91
C ASN A 80 3.47 8.56 -8.91
N PRO A 81 3.01 9.06 -7.74
CA PRO A 81 2.30 8.25 -6.77
C PRO A 81 1.01 7.64 -7.32
N ASP A 82 0.32 8.32 -8.25
CA ASP A 82 -0.91 7.80 -8.84
C ASP A 82 -0.67 6.51 -9.66
N ASP A 83 0.48 6.41 -10.31
CA ASP A 83 0.86 5.20 -11.07
C ASP A 83 1.16 4.04 -10.09
N ALA A 84 1.93 4.29 -9.03
CA ALA A 84 2.23 3.28 -8.02
C ALA A 84 0.97 2.75 -7.30
N ILE A 85 0.04 3.66 -7.00
CA ILE A 85 -1.27 3.32 -6.42
C ILE A 85 -2.09 2.47 -7.41
N ALA A 86 -2.10 2.83 -8.69
CA ALA A 86 -2.82 2.10 -9.73
C ALA A 86 -2.23 0.69 -9.94
N ASP A 87 -0.91 0.57 -9.98
CA ASP A 87 -0.19 -0.70 -10.09
C ASP A 87 -0.56 -1.62 -8.91
N LEU A 88 -0.50 -1.12 -7.68
CA LEU A 88 -0.85 -1.89 -6.47
C LEU A 88 -2.34 -2.31 -6.49
N ARG A 89 -3.24 -1.42 -6.92
CA ARG A 89 -4.67 -1.73 -7.07
C ARG A 89 -4.89 -2.88 -8.05
N CYS A 90 -4.23 -2.83 -9.20
CA CYS A 90 -4.29 -3.88 -10.22
C CYS A 90 -3.71 -5.19 -9.68
N ARG A 91 -2.56 -5.14 -8.99
CA ARG A 91 -1.92 -6.29 -8.35
C ARG A 91 -2.82 -7.00 -7.34
N GLU A 92 -3.54 -6.23 -6.53
CA GLU A 92 -4.46 -6.74 -5.51
C GLU A 92 -5.84 -7.13 -6.09
N GLY A 93 -6.13 -6.80 -7.35
CA GLY A 93 -7.41 -7.10 -7.99
C GLY A 93 -8.60 -6.45 -7.29
N THR A 94 -8.41 -5.21 -6.81
CA THR A 94 -9.38 -4.53 -5.93
C THR A 94 -9.77 -3.14 -6.45
N ILE A 95 -10.65 -2.46 -5.71
CA ILE A 95 -11.08 -1.08 -6.00
C ILE A 95 -10.23 -0.06 -5.23
N MET A 96 -10.19 1.17 -5.73
CA MET A 96 -9.36 2.24 -5.16
C MET A 96 -9.64 2.52 -3.68
N ARG A 97 -10.91 2.39 -3.25
CA ARG A 97 -11.32 2.56 -1.83
C ARG A 97 -10.69 1.56 -0.86
N ARG A 98 -10.12 0.46 -1.36
CA ARG A 98 -9.46 -0.57 -0.55
C ARG A 98 -7.93 -0.46 -0.57
N ILE A 99 -7.38 0.56 -1.21
CA ILE A 99 -5.94 0.84 -1.25
C ILE A 99 -5.62 1.99 -0.29
N GLY A 100 -4.81 1.70 0.73
CA GLY A 100 -4.29 2.70 1.66
C GLY A 100 -3.05 3.39 1.10
N PHE A 101 -2.94 4.71 1.32
CA PHE A 101 -1.78 5.50 0.93
C PHE A 101 -1.58 6.66 1.90
N TYR A 102 -0.34 7.10 2.09
CA TYR A 102 -0.01 8.20 2.99
C TYR A 102 0.98 9.16 2.32
N PHE A 103 0.64 10.44 2.33
CA PHE A 103 1.49 11.51 1.83
C PHE A 103 2.09 12.29 3.00
N ARG A 104 3.42 12.24 3.14
CA ARG A 104 4.13 12.90 4.26
C ARG A 104 3.95 14.42 4.29
N ASP A 105 3.74 15.04 3.13
CA ASP A 105 3.48 16.47 3.01
C ASP A 105 2.02 16.86 3.31
N GLY A 106 1.16 15.88 3.61
CA GLY A 106 -0.26 16.09 3.88
C GLY A 106 -1.08 16.48 2.65
N SER A 107 -0.52 16.36 1.44
CA SER A 107 -1.18 16.80 0.21
C SER A 107 -2.48 16.06 -0.10
N ARG A 108 -2.65 14.83 0.40
CA ARG A 108 -3.87 14.03 0.23
C ARG A 108 -4.20 13.25 1.50
N PRO A 109 -5.44 13.31 2.01
CA PRO A 109 -5.88 12.44 3.10
C PRO A 109 -6.02 10.99 2.63
N CYS A 110 -5.82 10.03 3.53
CA CYS A 110 -5.93 8.57 3.30
C CYS A 110 -7.40 8.09 3.19
N GLU A 111 -8.31 8.95 2.75
CA GLU A 111 -9.72 8.61 2.57
C GLU A 111 -10.15 8.93 1.13
N PRO A 112 -10.74 7.98 0.39
CA PRO A 112 -11.57 8.38 -0.74
C PRO A 112 -12.76 9.17 -0.17
N PRO A 113 -13.18 10.28 -0.79
CA PRO A 113 -14.31 11.07 -0.29
C PRO A 113 -15.51 10.14 -0.09
N VAL A 114 -16.01 10.08 1.14
CA VAL A 114 -17.24 9.35 1.46
C VAL A 114 -18.39 10.15 0.85
N PRO A 115 -19.17 9.59 -0.11
CA PRO A 115 -20.36 10.27 -0.59
C PRO A 115 -21.33 10.46 0.58
N GLU A 116 -21.94 11.64 0.67
CA GLU A 116 -22.86 12.06 1.74
C GLU A 116 -24.05 11.11 1.98
N HIS A 117 -24.29 10.14 1.09
CA HIS A 117 -25.43 9.23 1.12
C HIS A 117 -25.06 7.76 1.36
N ALA A 118 -23.85 7.43 1.82
CA ALA A 118 -23.54 6.06 2.23
C ALA A 118 -24.25 5.74 3.57
N PRO A 119 -25.17 4.75 3.62
CA PRO A 119 -25.84 4.40 4.87
C PRO A 119 -24.84 3.78 5.87
N SER A 120 -25.08 4.10 7.14
CA SER A 120 -24.32 3.66 8.32
C SER A 120 -24.21 2.14 8.47
#